data_AF-A0A0C9SLS4-F1
#
_entry.id   AF-A0A0C9SLS4-F1
#
_cell.length_a   1.000
_cell.length_b   1.000
_cell.length_c   1.000
_cell.angle_alpha   90.00
_cell.angle_beta   90.00
_cell.angle_gamma   90.00
#
_symmetry.space_group_name_H-M   'P 1'
#
loop_
_entity.id
_entity.type
_entity.pdbx_description
1 polymer ?
#
loop_
_entity_poly.entity_id
_entity_poly.type
_entity_poly.pdbx_seq_one_letter_code
_entity_poly.pdbx_strand_id
1 'polypeptide(L)'
;MGPKEYELDDALEDWREQKTKDIYGESHLIDLGPGLVMPDSVLERIIACAHHLKISTVDDLRRETRWSGTDKFGSEVISVIHCIIPVPVSAPAFSTTPLQRRSVPQSAATSATISNSLAVYPDETNHGQSIATSAKKNKCGACGLEGHNKRNRICAMHPNRQAMPNDKENQHIQ
;
A
#
# COMPACT_ATOMS: atom_id res chain seq x y z
N MET A 1 -13.19 8.34 7.74
CA MET A 1 -13.18 7.09 6.97
C MET A 1 -14.59 6.53 6.98
N GLY A 2 -15.07 6.03 5.84
CA GLY A 2 -16.32 5.28 5.77
C GLY A 2 -16.08 3.79 6.06
N PRO A 3 -17.13 2.96 5.99
CA PRO A 3 -17.06 1.55 6.37
C PRO A 3 -16.05 0.74 5.56
N LYS A 4 -15.96 0.98 4.24
CA LYS A 4 -15.04 0.27 3.35
C LYS A 4 -13.58 0.64 3.58
N GLU A 5 -13.31 1.89 3.97
CA GLU A 5 -11.94 2.32 4.27
C GLU A 5 -11.43 1.66 5.56
N TYR A 6 -12.29 1.47 6.57
CA TYR A 6 -11.93 0.71 7.76
C TYR A 6 -11.70 -0.77 7.45
N GLU A 7 -12.56 -1.38 6.64
CA GLU A 7 -12.37 -2.78 6.21
C GLU A 7 -11.06 -2.95 5.43
N LEU A 8 -10.71 -1.96 4.59
CA LEU A 8 -9.44 -1.95 3.86
C LEU A 8 -8.23 -1.75 4.79
N ASP A 9 -8.35 -0.87 5.78
CA ASP A 9 -7.32 -0.65 6.80
C ASP A 9 -7.04 -1.95 7.56
N ASP A 10 -8.07 -2.61 8.07
CA ASP A 10 -7.97 -3.89 8.79
C ASP A 10 -7.38 -4.99 7.92
N ALA A 11 -7.82 -5.12 6.66
CA ALA A 11 -7.31 -6.15 5.76
C ALA A 11 -5.86 -5.93 5.36
N LEU A 12 -5.43 -4.67 5.17
CA LEU A 12 -4.04 -4.35 4.87
C LEU A 12 -3.15 -4.52 6.11
N GLU A 13 -3.65 -4.21 7.31
CA GLU A 13 -3.01 -4.51 8.59
C GLU A 13 -2.75 -6.01 8.76
N ASP A 14 -3.79 -6.85 8.61
CA ASP A 14 -3.67 -8.30 8.71
C ASP A 14 -2.70 -8.85 7.64
N TRP A 15 -2.79 -8.33 6.41
CA TRP A 15 -1.88 -8.72 5.32
C TRP A 15 -0.42 -8.37 5.65
N ARG A 16 -0.12 -7.17 6.18
CA ARG A 16 1.27 -6.78 6.48
C ARG A 16 1.84 -7.52 7.68
N GLU A 17 1.03 -7.86 8.68
CA GLU A 17 1.44 -8.70 9.81
C GLU A 17 1.84 -10.09 9.32
N GLN A 18 0.95 -10.73 8.54
CA GLN A 18 1.22 -12.04 7.97
C GLN A 18 2.45 -12.02 7.07
N LYS A 19 2.59 -11.02 6.19
CA LYS A 19 3.74 -10.90 5.30
C LYS A 19 5.06 -10.72 6.06
N THR A 20 5.03 -9.98 7.17
CA THR A 20 6.21 -9.78 8.02
C THR A 20 6.62 -11.10 8.68
N LYS A 21 5.64 -11.85 9.19
CA LYS A 21 5.85 -13.17 9.75
C LYS A 21 6.41 -14.15 8.71
N ASP A 22 5.90 -14.14 7.49
CA ASP A 22 6.35 -15.05 6.42
C ASP A 22 7.80 -14.79 5.99
N ILE A 23 8.22 -13.52 5.93
CA ILE A 23 9.53 -13.14 5.37
C ILE A 23 10.62 -13.09 6.43
N TYR A 24 10.29 -12.57 7.61
CA TYR A 24 11.25 -12.29 8.67
C TYR A 24 11.04 -13.17 9.91
N GLY A 25 9.91 -13.87 10.01
CA GLY A 25 9.56 -14.69 11.16
C GLY A 25 8.86 -13.91 12.28
N GLU A 26 8.24 -14.65 13.19
CA GLU A 26 7.45 -14.13 14.30
C GLU A 26 8.23 -13.16 15.20
N SER A 27 9.50 -13.46 15.49
CA SER A 27 10.32 -12.60 16.36
C SER A 27 10.45 -11.17 15.83
N HIS A 28 10.64 -11.02 14.52
CA HIS A 28 10.73 -9.69 13.90
C HIS A 28 9.39 -8.96 13.91
N LEU A 29 8.27 -9.67 13.76
CA LEU A 29 6.94 -9.09 13.90
C LEU A 29 6.72 -8.55 15.33
N ILE A 30 7.18 -9.27 16.36
CA ILE A 30 7.05 -8.84 17.76
C ILE A 30 7.96 -7.64 18.06
N ASP A 31 9.23 -7.71 17.66
CA ASP A 31 10.25 -6.73 18.05
C ASP A 31 10.21 -5.44 17.21
N LEU A 32 9.97 -5.56 15.90
CA LEU A 32 10.03 -4.46 14.94
C LEU A 32 8.65 -4.06 14.41
N GLY A 33 7.70 -5.00 14.38
CA GLY A 33 6.35 -4.77 13.88
C GLY A 33 6.23 -4.93 12.36
N PRO A 34 4.98 -4.84 11.85
CA PRO A 34 4.68 -5.05 10.44
C PRO A 34 5.18 -3.92 9.51
N GLY A 35 5.61 -2.80 10.10
CA GLY A 35 6.23 -1.68 9.39
C GLY A 35 7.48 -2.06 8.59
N LEU A 36 8.08 -3.21 8.89
CA LEU A 36 9.23 -3.76 8.17
C LEU A 36 8.87 -4.17 6.73
N VAL A 37 7.63 -4.59 6.48
CA VAL A 37 7.12 -4.86 5.13
C VAL A 37 6.54 -3.59 4.51
N MET A 38 5.63 -2.92 5.23
CA MET A 38 4.93 -1.73 4.72
C MET A 38 4.84 -0.68 5.84
N PRO A 39 5.53 0.46 5.71
CA PRO A 39 5.44 1.54 6.68
C PRO A 39 4.02 2.07 6.84
N ASP A 40 3.69 2.54 8.03
CA ASP A 40 2.40 3.15 8.37
C ASP A 40 1.99 4.27 7.40
N SER A 41 2.93 5.12 7.01
CA SER A 41 2.68 6.24 6.09
C SER A 41 2.29 5.78 4.68
N VAL A 42 2.79 4.62 4.24
CA VAL A 42 2.42 4.01 2.96
C VAL A 42 1.02 3.44 3.06
N LEU A 43 0.70 2.73 4.13
CA LEU A 43 -0.63 2.17 4.39
C LEU A 43 -1.70 3.27 4.44
N GLU A 44 -1.48 4.33 5.23
CA GLU A 44 -2.38 5.48 5.32
C GLU A 44 -2.57 6.17 3.94
N ARG A 45 -1.50 6.26 3.13
CA ARG A 45 -1.58 6.80 1.76
C ARG A 45 -2.39 5.88 0.83
N ILE A 46 -2.22 4.56 0.93
CA ILE A 46 -2.99 3.60 0.12
C ILE A 46 -4.47 3.74 0.42
N ILE A 47 -4.87 3.78 1.69
CA ILE A 47 -6.28 3.92 2.11
C ILE A 47 -6.86 5.23 1.57
N ALA A 48 -6.14 6.34 1.74
CA ALA A 48 -6.58 7.65 1.25
C ALA A 48 -6.74 7.68 -0.29
N CYS A 49 -5.84 7.04 -1.04
CA CYS A 49 -5.93 6.98 -2.49
C CYS A 49 -6.99 5.99 -2.98
N ALA A 50 -7.19 4.87 -2.29
CA ALA A 50 -8.20 3.87 -2.61
C ALA A 50 -9.62 4.41 -2.40
N HIS A 51 -9.85 5.22 -1.34
CA HIS A 51 -11.10 5.95 -1.14
C HIS A 51 -11.50 6.80 -2.36
N HIS A 52 -10.52 7.40 -3.04
CA HIS A 52 -10.72 8.20 -4.24
C HIS A 52 -10.55 7.42 -5.55
N LEU A 53 -10.48 6.08 -5.48
CA LEU A 53 -10.27 5.18 -6.62
C LEU A 53 -9.04 5.53 -7.48
N LYS A 54 -8.00 6.11 -6.86
CA LYS A 54 -6.76 6.52 -7.56
C LYS A 54 -5.81 5.34 -7.82
N ILE A 55 -5.96 4.26 -7.07
CA ILE A 55 -5.11 3.08 -7.16
C ILE A 55 -5.95 1.93 -7.71
N SER A 56 -5.72 1.57 -8.96
CA SER A 56 -6.35 0.45 -9.65
C SER A 56 -5.35 -0.57 -10.21
N THR A 57 -4.09 -0.13 -10.34
CA THR A 57 -2.99 -0.94 -10.87
C THR A 57 -1.75 -0.81 -9.98
N VAL A 58 -0.80 -1.73 -10.17
CA VAL A 58 0.50 -1.68 -9.48
C VAL A 58 1.27 -0.40 -9.84
N ASP A 59 1.13 0.11 -11.06
CA ASP A 59 1.72 1.39 -11.47
C ASP A 59 1.10 2.59 -10.74
N ASP A 60 -0.20 2.58 -10.50
CA ASP A 60 -0.86 3.61 -9.70
C ASP A 60 -0.35 3.57 -8.25
N LEU A 61 -0.27 2.37 -7.67
CA LEU A 61 0.28 2.18 -6.33
C LEU A 61 1.70 2.75 -6.21
N ARG A 62 2.55 2.46 -7.21
CA ARG A 62 3.93 2.96 -7.27
C ARG A 62 3.96 4.48 -7.33
N ARG A 63 3.14 5.08 -8.21
CA ARG A 63 3.09 6.51 -8.44
C ARG A 63 2.60 7.29 -7.23
N GLU A 64 1.55 6.79 -6.57
CA GLU A 64 0.89 7.47 -5.44
C GLU A 64 1.66 7.34 -4.13
N THR A 65 2.33 6.20 -3.90
CA THR A 65 3.00 5.91 -2.61
C THR A 65 4.51 6.04 -2.65
N ARG A 66 5.12 5.85 -3.84
CA ARG A 66 6.58 5.69 -4.02
C ARG A 66 7.19 4.63 -3.11
N TRP A 67 6.39 3.65 -2.71
CA TRP A 67 6.84 2.58 -1.83
C TRP A 67 7.79 1.64 -2.57
N SER A 68 8.97 1.39 -2.01
CA SER A 68 9.97 0.49 -2.59
C SER A 68 9.52 -0.97 -2.64
N GLY A 69 8.52 -1.35 -1.85
CA GLY A 69 7.95 -2.70 -1.87
C GLY A 69 6.98 -2.97 -3.02
N THR A 70 6.64 -1.98 -3.85
CA THR A 70 5.65 -2.13 -4.93
C THR A 70 6.04 -3.21 -5.94
N ASP A 71 7.33 -3.35 -6.28
CA ASP A 71 7.78 -4.39 -7.22
C ASP A 71 7.58 -5.81 -6.68
N LYS A 72 7.70 -5.99 -5.37
CA LYS A 72 7.64 -7.30 -4.72
C LYS A 72 6.23 -7.68 -4.28
N PHE A 73 5.48 -6.70 -3.76
CA PHE A 73 4.22 -6.94 -3.07
C PHE A 73 3.03 -6.23 -3.72
N GLY A 74 3.27 -5.37 -4.71
CA GLY A 74 2.24 -4.50 -5.27
C GLY A 74 1.03 -5.27 -5.79
N SER A 75 1.25 -6.40 -6.47
CA SER A 75 0.15 -7.23 -6.98
C SER A 75 -0.76 -7.76 -5.87
N GLU A 76 -0.18 -8.25 -4.76
CA GLU A 76 -0.97 -8.75 -3.63
C GLU A 76 -1.77 -7.63 -2.97
N VAL A 77 -1.15 -6.46 -2.78
CA VAL A 77 -1.81 -5.28 -2.20
C VAL A 77 -2.96 -4.81 -3.08
N ILE A 78 -2.78 -4.79 -4.41
CA ILE A 78 -3.87 -4.47 -5.36
C ILE A 78 -5.00 -5.50 -5.25
N SER A 79 -4.70 -6.79 -5.09
CA SER A 79 -5.74 -7.80 -4.87
C SER A 79 -6.55 -7.52 -3.60
N VAL A 80 -5.89 -7.19 -2.48
CA VAL A 80 -6.59 -6.82 -1.23
C VAL A 80 -7.48 -5.60 -1.44
N ILE A 81 -6.98 -4.55 -2.11
CA ILE A 81 -7.78 -3.35 -2.42
C ILE A 81 -9.01 -3.71 -3.25
N HIS A 82 -8.85 -4.49 -4.32
CA HIS A 82 -9.94 -4.84 -5.24
C HIS A 82 -10.99 -5.76 -4.60
N CYS A 83 -10.63 -6.57 -3.61
CA CYS A 83 -11.58 -7.38 -2.85
C CYS A 83 -12.59 -6.52 -2.07
N ILE A 84 -12.19 -5.34 -1.60
CA ILE A 84 -13.00 -4.48 -0.71
C ILE A 84 -13.59 -3.29 -1.47
N ILE A 85 -12.82 -2.73 -2.39
CA ILE A 85 -13.20 -1.61 -3.24
C ILE A 85 -13.10 -2.07 -4.71
N PRO A 86 -14.15 -2.71 -5.25
CA PRO A 86 -14.16 -3.11 -6.64
C PRO A 86 -14.08 -1.89 -7.56
N VAL A 87 -13.11 -1.89 -8.47
CA VAL A 87 -13.03 -0.87 -9.52
C VAL A 87 -14.17 -1.09 -10.52
N PRO A 88 -14.96 -0.06 -10.86
CA PRO A 88 -15.96 -0.19 -11.92
C PRO A 88 -15.26 -0.48 -13.24
N VAL A 89 -15.44 -1.69 -13.78
CA VAL A 89 -14.99 -2.00 -15.14
C VAL A 89 -15.91 -1.23 -16.09
N SER A 90 -15.45 -0.10 -16.60
CA SER A 90 -16.13 0.54 -17.73
C SER A 90 -16.09 -0.41 -18.91
N ALA A 91 -17.23 -0.98 -19.26
CA ALA A 91 -17.37 -1.80 -20.46
C ALA A 91 -16.89 -0.98 -21.67
N PRO A 92 -16.06 -1.54 -22.56
CA PRO A 92 -15.58 -0.80 -23.71
C PRO A 92 -16.76 -0.56 -24.66
N ALA A 93 -17.20 0.69 -24.77
CA ALA A 93 -18.19 1.11 -25.74
C ALA A 93 -17.55 1.17 -27.14
N PHE A 94 -17.21 0.03 -27.71
CA PHE A 94 -16.87 -0.07 -29.14
C PHE A 94 -18.16 -0.12 -29.94
N SER A 95 -18.77 1.04 -30.20
CA SER A 95 -19.68 1.18 -31.34
C SER A 95 -18.86 1.67 -32.54
N THR A 96 -18.16 0.74 -33.20
CA THR A 96 -17.66 0.99 -34.56
C THR A 96 -18.85 0.95 -35.51
N THR A 97 -19.51 2.08 -35.70
CA THR A 97 -20.31 2.30 -36.91
C THR A 97 -19.32 2.49 -38.07
N PRO A 98 -19.35 1.64 -39.11
CA PRO A 98 -18.46 1.80 -40.24
C PRO A 98 -18.93 2.99 -41.08
N LEU A 99 -18.17 4.07 -41.10
CA LEU A 99 -18.31 5.10 -42.14
C LEU A 99 -17.64 4.59 -43.41
N GLN A 100 -18.44 4.29 -44.43
CA GLN A 100 -17.96 3.97 -45.78
C GLN A 100 -17.08 5.11 -46.31
N ARG A 101 -15.78 4.83 -46.47
CA ARG A 101 -14.81 5.76 -47.05
C ARG A 101 -14.78 5.58 -48.57
N ARG A 102 -15.14 6.62 -49.31
CA ARG A 102 -15.05 6.69 -50.78
C ARG A 102 -13.61 6.99 -51.20
N SER A 103 -13.06 6.17 -52.08
CA SER A 103 -11.68 6.22 -52.59
C SER A 103 -11.59 6.94 -53.94
N VAL A 104 -10.59 7.85 -54.12
CA VAL A 104 -9.75 8.06 -55.33
C VAL A 104 -8.52 8.96 -55.01
N PRO A 105 -7.46 9.10 -55.85
CA PRO A 105 -6.09 8.75 -55.46
C PRO A 105 -4.99 9.84 -55.56
N GLN A 106 -3.94 9.63 -54.75
CA GLN A 106 -2.48 9.77 -54.95
C GLN A 106 -1.84 10.92 -55.79
N SER A 107 -0.88 11.62 -55.15
CA SER A 107 0.44 12.06 -55.69
C SER A 107 1.33 12.45 -54.48
N ALA A 108 2.42 11.71 -54.18
CA ALA A 108 3.84 12.03 -54.45
C ALA A 108 4.29 13.41 -53.91
N ALA A 109 5.38 13.63 -53.16
CA ALA A 109 6.63 12.91 -52.94
C ALA A 109 7.38 13.44 -51.68
N THR A 110 8.35 12.65 -51.18
CA THR A 110 9.69 13.00 -50.59
C THR A 110 9.81 14.17 -49.57
N SER A 111 10.44 14.06 -48.39
CA SER A 111 11.82 13.62 -48.16
C SER A 111 12.08 13.34 -46.67
N ALA A 112 13.09 12.50 -46.43
CA ALA A 112 13.68 12.14 -45.15
C ALA A 112 14.41 13.30 -44.45
N THR A 113 14.51 13.26 -43.13
CA THR A 113 15.75 13.56 -42.38
C THR A 113 15.72 12.85 -41.03
N ILE A 114 16.83 12.21 -40.72
CA ILE A 114 17.15 11.36 -39.58
C ILE A 114 17.98 12.22 -38.59
N SER A 115 17.80 12.02 -37.27
CA SER A 115 18.89 11.78 -36.29
C SER A 115 18.68 12.37 -34.88
N ASN A 116 18.47 11.43 -33.96
CA ASN A 116 18.90 11.25 -32.57
C ASN A 116 19.78 12.30 -31.83
N SER A 117 19.34 12.56 -30.58
CA SER A 117 19.96 12.23 -29.28
C SER A 117 21.41 12.59 -28.95
N LEU A 118 21.62 13.27 -27.81
CA LEU A 118 22.31 12.79 -26.58
C LEU A 118 22.82 13.99 -25.75
N ALA A 119 22.25 14.19 -24.55
CA ALA A 119 22.89 14.98 -23.50
C ALA A 119 23.47 14.00 -22.48
N VAL A 120 24.80 13.97 -22.44
CA VAL A 120 25.64 13.14 -21.56
C VAL A 120 25.85 13.90 -20.24
N TYR A 121 25.59 13.23 -19.12
CA TYR A 121 26.08 13.60 -17.79
C TYR A 121 27.51 13.08 -17.61
N PRO A 122 28.35 13.81 -16.88
CA PRO A 122 28.91 13.26 -15.63
C PRO A 122 28.90 14.37 -14.54
N ASP A 123 29.12 14.19 -13.25
CA ASP A 123 29.91 13.22 -12.50
C ASP A 123 29.54 13.36 -11.00
N GLU A 124 29.47 12.23 -10.31
CA GLU A 124 29.93 11.95 -8.93
C GLU A 124 29.97 13.10 -7.89
N THR A 125 29.33 12.87 -6.72
CA THR A 125 30.03 13.06 -5.43
C THR A 125 29.34 12.27 -4.32
N ASN A 126 29.95 11.12 -4.03
CA ASN A 126 30.11 10.48 -2.73
C ASN A 126 30.00 11.46 -1.55
N HIS A 127 29.18 11.18 -0.53
CA HIS A 127 29.44 11.49 0.89
C HIS A 127 28.54 10.61 1.77
N GLY A 128 29.15 9.59 2.36
CA GLY A 128 28.51 8.78 3.40
C GLY A 128 28.43 9.51 4.72
N GLN A 129 27.44 9.15 5.54
CA GLN A 129 27.69 9.04 6.98
C GLN A 129 26.72 8.06 7.63
N SER A 130 27.29 6.91 7.95
CA SER A 130 26.81 5.97 8.94
C SER A 130 26.82 6.66 10.30
N ILE A 131 25.65 6.83 10.91
CA ILE A 131 25.54 7.13 12.33
C ILE A 131 24.83 5.94 12.95
N ALA A 132 25.63 5.07 13.56
CA ALA A 132 25.16 4.04 14.46
C ALA A 132 24.52 4.71 15.68
N THR A 133 23.19 4.82 15.69
CA THR A 133 22.45 5.14 16.91
C THR A 133 22.01 3.84 17.55
N SER A 134 22.55 3.53 18.73
CA SER A 134 22.13 2.44 19.60
C SER A 134 20.60 2.35 19.62
N ALA A 135 20.08 1.21 19.16
CA ALA A 135 18.66 0.95 19.08
C ALA A 135 18.02 1.12 20.47
N LYS A 136 17.31 2.23 20.66
CA LYS A 136 16.43 2.39 21.82
C LYS A 136 15.34 1.35 21.67
N LYS A 137 15.19 0.48 22.67
CA LYS A 137 14.10 -0.50 22.72
C LYS A 137 12.78 0.28 22.60
N ASN A 138 12.03 0.01 21.54
CA ASN A 138 10.77 0.70 21.31
C ASN A 138 9.77 0.31 22.40
N LYS A 139 9.29 1.30 23.15
CA LYS A 139 8.23 1.14 24.14
C LYS A 139 6.89 1.42 23.49
N CYS A 140 5.88 0.64 23.84
CA CYS A 140 4.51 0.88 23.42
C CYS A 140 4.04 2.25 23.91
N GLY A 141 3.71 3.17 22.99
CA GLY A 141 3.19 4.49 23.36
C GLY A 141 1.83 4.48 24.08
N ALA A 142 1.10 3.35 24.06
CA ALA A 142 -0.20 3.22 24.73
C ALA A 142 -0.08 2.61 26.15
N CYS A 143 0.70 1.54 26.32
CA CYS A 143 0.83 0.83 27.61
C CYS A 143 2.20 0.99 28.28
N GLY A 144 3.20 1.55 27.61
CA GLY A 144 4.56 1.76 28.10
C GLY A 144 5.46 0.52 28.12
N LEU A 145 4.93 -0.67 27.82
CA LEU A 145 5.68 -1.93 27.84
C LEU A 145 6.59 -2.10 26.62
N GLU A 146 7.69 -2.84 26.79
CA GLU A 146 8.61 -3.24 25.73
C GLU A 146 8.15 -4.54 25.06
N GLY A 147 8.60 -4.80 23.82
CA GLY A 147 8.24 -6.01 23.06
C GLY A 147 6.95 -5.90 22.23
N HIS A 148 6.30 -4.74 22.22
CA HIS A 148 5.27 -4.39 21.24
C HIS A 148 5.09 -2.87 21.15
N ASN A 149 4.44 -2.41 20.08
CA ASN A 149 4.07 -1.00 19.92
C ASN A 149 2.55 -0.78 20.14
N LYS A 150 2.10 0.48 20.10
CA LYS A 150 0.70 0.86 20.38
C LYS A 150 -0.34 0.29 19.41
N ARG A 151 0.09 -0.12 18.20
CA ARG A 151 -0.76 -0.67 17.13
C ARG A 151 -0.75 -2.20 17.11
N ASN A 152 0.11 -2.85 17.90
CA ASN A 152 0.13 -4.31 17.96
C ASN A 152 -1.07 -4.84 18.78
N ARG A 153 -1.81 -5.84 18.27
CA ARG A 153 -3.02 -6.40 18.91
C ARG A 153 -2.74 -7.13 20.24
N ILE A 154 -1.48 -7.43 20.52
CA ILE A 154 -1.03 -7.95 21.82
C ILE A 154 -1.05 -6.86 22.92
N CYS A 155 -1.13 -5.58 22.54
CA CYS A 155 -1.27 -4.49 23.49
C CYS A 155 -2.63 -4.57 24.20
N ALA A 156 -2.62 -4.64 25.52
CA ALA A 156 -3.85 -4.60 26.33
C ALA A 156 -4.66 -3.31 26.11
N MET A 157 -3.98 -2.23 25.72
CA MET A 157 -4.58 -0.92 25.43
C MET A 157 -4.81 -0.68 23.93
N HIS A 158 -4.82 -1.75 23.12
CA HIS A 158 -5.10 -1.62 21.70
C HIS A 158 -6.53 -1.08 21.47
N PRO A 159 -6.75 -0.12 20.55
CA PRO A 159 -8.09 0.47 20.30
C PRO A 159 -9.17 -0.58 20.03
N ASN A 160 -8.80 -1.70 19.41
CA ASN A 160 -9.71 -2.81 19.09
C ASN A 160 -10.04 -3.72 20.32
N ARG A 161 -9.28 -3.66 21.44
CA ARG A 161 -9.59 -4.42 22.67
C ARG A 161 -10.51 -3.68 23.65
N GLN A 162 -10.65 -2.36 23.54
CA GLN A 162 -11.47 -1.56 24.45
C GLN A 162 -12.98 -1.60 24.12
N ALA A 163 -13.40 -2.38 23.11
CA ALA A 163 -14.79 -2.50 22.68
C ALA A 163 -15.59 -3.63 23.38
N MET A 164 -15.25 -3.99 24.63
CA MET A 164 -16.06 -4.92 25.43
C MET A 164 -16.50 -4.23 26.74
N PRO A 165 -17.79 -3.88 26.90
CA PRO A 165 -18.33 -3.58 28.21
C PRO A 165 -18.27 -4.85 29.04
N ASN A 166 -17.74 -4.69 30.24
CA ASN A 166 -17.55 -5.72 31.24
C ASN A 166 -18.92 -6.30 31.65
N ASP A 167 -19.27 -7.50 31.16
CA ASP A 167 -20.36 -8.31 31.72
C ASP A 167 -19.98 -8.70 33.15
N LYS A 168 -20.37 -7.86 34.11
CA LYS A 168 -20.34 -8.23 35.52
C LYS A 168 -21.51 -9.16 35.81
N GLU A 169 -21.23 -10.44 35.61
CA GLU A 169 -21.80 -11.54 36.39
C GLU A 169 -21.84 -11.18 37.88
N ASN A 170 -23.01 -11.25 38.52
CA ASN A 170 -23.10 -12.03 39.76
C ASN A 170 -24.52 -12.51 40.09
N GLN A 171 -24.57 -13.79 40.46
CA GLN A 171 -25.71 -14.61 40.83
C GLN A 171 -26.15 -14.34 42.28
N HIS A 172 -27.44 -14.52 42.62
CA HIS A 172 -27.81 -15.07 43.93
C HIS A 172 -29.14 -15.84 43.93
N ILE A 173 -28.97 -17.16 43.93
CA ILE A 173 -29.71 -18.21 44.65
C ILE A 173 -30.77 -17.73 45.68
N GLN A 174 -32.05 -18.04 45.43
CA GLN A 174 -32.89 -18.96 46.21
C GLN A 174 -34.30 -19.05 45.61
#